data_AF-A0A9N9CW29-F1
#
_entry.id   AF-A0A9N9CW29-F1
#
_cell.length_a   1.000
_cell.length_b   1.000
_cell.length_c   1.000
_cell.angle_alpha   90.00
_cell.angle_beta   90.00
_cell.angle_gamma   90.00
#
_symmetry.space_group_name_H-M   'P 1'
#
loop_
_entity.id
_entity.type
_entity.pdbx_description
1 polymer ?
#
loop_
_entity_poly.entity_id
_entity_poly.type
_entity_poly.pdbx_seq_one_letter_code
_entity_poly.pdbx_strand_id
1 'polypeptide(L)'
;MSIAELLANTLSADQQVRSDAEKQLQTFAVNNYGQYAVLLAQELANESAQSFIRTSAGLALKNSLVSNEGQRKLEISQRWLSLEETNRTNIKQTVFMTLSSADSRASSTAAQVVAAIAAIELPQGQWPDLIKNMLESIQNTDNSQLKQATLTAIGFVCESIVTAQSGSILTCIVSGARKEEQNQEVRRAALNALYNSLEFTRDNFEREGERNFIMQIVCEATQSTDVNVQGAAFECLVRIMQIYYDKMRFYMEKALFGLTVVGMKHDDERVALQAVEFWSTVCEEEIDLAQEALEAAETGEQPDRLSHNFAKAALPEILPVLLWLLTKQEEEADEEDWNVSMAAGTCLALLAQCVEDAVVGPVIPFVENHIRSSEWRFREAAVMAFGSILEGPDHKMLANLVNQALPVLIEMMKDPSPQVKDTTAWTLGRVS
;
A
#
# COMPACT_ATOMS: atom_id res chain seq x y z
N MET A 1 -22.33 -17.47 -33.70
CA MET A 1 -21.96 -17.70 -32.29
C MET A 1 -21.98 -16.35 -31.62
N SER A 2 -22.70 -16.21 -30.51
CA SER A 2 -22.72 -14.95 -29.77
C SER A 2 -21.36 -14.72 -29.09
N ILE A 3 -21.03 -13.47 -28.76
CA ILE A 3 -19.78 -13.19 -28.04
C ILE A 3 -19.81 -13.81 -26.63
N ALA A 4 -20.98 -13.90 -26.01
CA ALA A 4 -21.19 -14.60 -24.74
C ALA A 4 -20.88 -16.10 -24.82
N GLU A 5 -21.31 -16.78 -25.90
CA GLU A 5 -20.97 -18.19 -26.15
C GLU A 5 -19.46 -18.39 -26.34
N LEU A 6 -18.79 -17.49 -27.08
CA LEU A 6 -17.35 -17.54 -27.26
C LEU A 6 -16.61 -17.35 -25.94
N LEU A 7 -17.02 -16.37 -25.13
CA LEU A 7 -16.45 -16.13 -23.81
C LEU A 7 -16.69 -17.31 -22.86
N ALA A 8 -17.87 -17.91 -22.87
CA ALA A 8 -18.13 -19.13 -22.09
C ALA A 8 -17.24 -20.30 -22.54
N ASN A 9 -17.02 -20.45 -23.85
CA ASN A 9 -16.17 -21.49 -24.40
C ASN A 9 -14.69 -21.33 -24.05
N THR A 10 -14.20 -20.10 -23.81
CA THR A 10 -12.83 -19.90 -23.29
C THR A 10 -12.61 -20.49 -21.90
N LEU A 11 -13.68 -20.79 -21.16
CA LEU A 11 -13.64 -21.39 -19.83
C LEU A 11 -14.05 -22.88 -19.84
N SER A 12 -14.25 -23.47 -21.03
CA SER A 12 -14.59 -24.89 -21.17
C SER A 12 -13.50 -25.81 -20.59
N ALA A 13 -13.85 -26.99 -20.08
CA ALA A 13 -12.86 -27.99 -19.68
C ALA A 13 -12.11 -28.60 -20.87
N ASP A 14 -12.69 -28.56 -22.08
CA ASP A 14 -12.11 -29.07 -23.31
C ASP A 14 -11.10 -28.07 -23.90
N GLN A 15 -9.84 -28.50 -24.06
CA GLN A 15 -8.76 -27.69 -24.62
C GLN A 15 -9.04 -27.24 -26.05
N GLN A 16 -9.64 -28.09 -26.89
CA GLN A 16 -9.91 -27.75 -28.28
C GLN A 16 -10.95 -26.63 -28.37
N VAL A 17 -12.02 -26.73 -27.56
CA VAL A 17 -13.07 -25.72 -27.48
C VAL A 17 -12.52 -24.38 -26.98
N ARG A 18 -11.63 -24.39 -25.98
CA ARG A 18 -10.97 -23.17 -25.49
C ARG A 18 -10.11 -22.51 -26.57
N SER A 19 -9.21 -23.28 -27.19
CA SER A 19 -8.29 -22.74 -28.21
C SER A 19 -9.02 -22.22 -29.44
N ASP A 20 -10.10 -22.89 -29.87
CA ASP A 20 -10.91 -22.44 -31.00
C ASP A 20 -11.67 -21.14 -30.67
N ALA A 21 -12.19 -21.01 -29.44
CA ALA A 21 -12.86 -19.79 -28.99
C ALA A 21 -11.88 -18.60 -28.87
N GLU A 22 -10.70 -18.81 -28.28
CA GLU A 22 -9.65 -17.79 -28.19
C GLU A 22 -9.20 -17.30 -29.58
N LYS A 23 -8.99 -18.22 -30.51
CA LYS A 23 -8.59 -17.89 -31.88
C LYS A 23 -9.67 -17.08 -32.61
N GLN A 24 -10.94 -17.41 -32.40
CA GLN A 24 -12.06 -16.65 -32.96
C GLN A 24 -12.14 -15.24 -32.37
N LEU A 25 -11.98 -15.08 -31.05
CA LEU A 25 -11.95 -13.77 -30.39
C LEU A 25 -10.76 -12.92 -30.87
N GLN A 26 -9.57 -13.51 -30.99
CA GLN A 26 -8.38 -12.81 -31.53
C GLN A 26 -8.60 -12.37 -32.98
N THR A 27 -9.13 -13.26 -33.82
CA THR A 27 -9.44 -12.95 -35.23
C THR A 27 -10.45 -11.81 -35.32
N PHE A 28 -11.46 -11.80 -34.47
CA PHE A 28 -12.47 -10.74 -34.44
C PHE A 28 -11.89 -9.40 -33.96
N ALA A 29 -11.04 -9.42 -32.93
CA ALA A 29 -10.34 -8.23 -32.43
C ALA A 29 -9.41 -7.60 -33.47
N VAL A 30 -8.79 -8.40 -34.35
CA VAL A 30 -7.93 -7.91 -35.44
C VAL A 30 -8.76 -7.38 -36.61
N ASN A 31 -9.81 -8.10 -37.01
CA ASN A 31 -10.56 -7.78 -38.22
C ASN A 31 -11.58 -6.64 -38.01
N ASN A 32 -12.19 -6.53 -36.84
CA ASN A 32 -13.20 -5.51 -36.55
C ASN A 32 -13.18 -5.10 -35.06
N TYR A 33 -12.11 -4.39 -34.68
CA TYR A 33 -11.90 -3.97 -33.31
C TYR A 33 -13.05 -3.10 -32.74
N GLY A 34 -13.62 -2.21 -33.54
CA GLY A 34 -14.71 -1.33 -33.10
C GLY A 34 -15.94 -2.11 -32.65
N GLN A 35 -16.41 -3.06 -33.48
CA GLN A 35 -17.55 -3.90 -33.12
C GLN A 35 -17.22 -4.89 -32.01
N TYR A 36 -16.00 -5.42 -31.99
CA TYR A 36 -15.51 -6.27 -30.89
C TYR A 36 -15.61 -5.56 -29.54
N ALA A 37 -15.09 -4.34 -29.43
CA ALA A 37 -15.12 -3.57 -28.19
C ALA A 37 -16.54 -3.20 -27.74
N VAL A 38 -17.42 -2.82 -28.67
CA VAL A 38 -18.84 -2.54 -28.37
C VAL A 38 -19.55 -3.77 -27.81
N LEU A 39 -19.37 -4.94 -28.43
CA LEU A 39 -20.02 -6.17 -27.99
C LEU A 39 -19.52 -6.62 -26.61
N LEU A 40 -18.22 -6.49 -26.32
CA LEU A 40 -17.68 -6.78 -25.00
C LEU A 40 -18.23 -5.84 -23.92
N ALA A 41 -18.34 -4.54 -24.23
CA ALA A 41 -18.93 -3.58 -23.31
C ALA A 41 -20.41 -3.90 -23.02
N GLN A 42 -21.17 -4.29 -24.05
CA GLN A 42 -22.57 -4.69 -23.91
C GLN A 42 -22.73 -5.96 -23.07
N GLU A 43 -21.90 -6.98 -23.26
CA GLU A 43 -21.96 -8.18 -22.41
C GLU A 43 -21.53 -7.89 -20.96
N LEU A 44 -20.57 -7.00 -20.74
CA LEU A 44 -20.21 -6.56 -19.39
C LEU A 44 -21.42 -5.90 -18.68
N ALA A 45 -22.18 -5.07 -19.41
CA ALA A 45 -23.39 -4.41 -18.92
C ALA A 45 -24.63 -5.31 -18.85
N ASN A 46 -24.56 -6.53 -19.39
CA ASN A 46 -25.71 -7.43 -19.49
C ASN A 46 -26.05 -8.09 -18.15
N GLU A 47 -26.99 -7.51 -17.40
CA GLU A 47 -27.45 -8.04 -16.09
C GLU A 47 -28.11 -9.44 -16.19
N SER A 48 -28.51 -9.88 -17.38
CA SER A 48 -29.06 -11.22 -17.57
C SER A 48 -28.00 -12.30 -17.79
N ALA A 49 -26.76 -11.90 -18.11
CA ALA A 49 -25.65 -12.82 -18.32
C ALA A 49 -25.06 -13.30 -16.98
N GLN A 50 -24.41 -14.47 -17.03
CA GLN A 50 -23.73 -15.02 -15.85
C GLN A 50 -22.52 -14.14 -15.48
N SER A 51 -22.35 -13.92 -14.17
CA SER A 51 -21.30 -13.04 -13.60
C SER A 51 -19.89 -13.29 -14.15
N PHE A 52 -19.50 -14.55 -14.35
CA PHE A 52 -18.19 -14.87 -14.92
C PHE A 52 -18.06 -14.48 -16.39
N ILE A 53 -19.13 -14.56 -17.19
CA ILE A 53 -19.12 -14.16 -18.61
C ILE A 53 -18.95 -12.65 -18.70
N ARG A 54 -19.67 -11.90 -17.86
CA ARG A 54 -19.54 -10.44 -17.75
C ARG A 54 -18.12 -10.03 -17.37
N THR A 55 -17.55 -10.70 -16.38
CA THR A 55 -16.18 -10.48 -15.92
C THR A 55 -15.17 -10.79 -17.03
N SER A 56 -15.31 -11.92 -17.73
CA SER A 56 -14.47 -12.27 -18.88
C SER A 56 -14.57 -11.24 -20.01
N ALA A 57 -15.77 -10.72 -20.30
CA ALA A 57 -15.96 -9.68 -21.30
C ALA A 57 -15.19 -8.40 -20.95
N GLY A 58 -15.32 -7.95 -19.70
CA GLY A 58 -14.63 -6.75 -19.22
C GLY A 58 -13.10 -6.92 -19.15
N LEU A 59 -12.60 -8.09 -18.74
CA LEU A 59 -11.16 -8.39 -18.76
C LEU A 59 -10.61 -8.45 -20.19
N ALA A 60 -11.34 -9.05 -21.13
CA ALA A 60 -10.95 -9.07 -22.54
C ALA A 60 -10.91 -7.66 -23.13
N LEU A 61 -11.84 -6.78 -22.72
CA LEU A 61 -11.86 -5.37 -23.13
C LEU A 61 -10.66 -4.62 -22.52
N LYS A 62 -10.42 -4.75 -21.21
CA LYS A 62 -9.25 -4.16 -20.51
C LYS A 62 -7.93 -4.57 -21.15
N ASN A 63 -7.74 -5.87 -21.39
CA ASN A 63 -6.51 -6.41 -21.99
C ASN A 63 -6.31 -5.95 -23.44
N SER A 64 -7.37 -5.48 -24.10
CA SER A 64 -7.27 -4.86 -25.42
C SER A 64 -6.81 -3.39 -25.40
N LEU A 65 -6.78 -2.77 -24.21
CA LEU A 65 -6.50 -1.36 -23.96
C LEU A 65 -5.20 -1.12 -23.17
N VAL A 66 -4.67 -2.14 -22.48
CA VAL A 66 -3.48 -2.02 -21.63
C VAL A 66 -2.34 -2.91 -22.17
N SER A 67 -1.11 -2.42 -22.07
CA SER A 67 0.11 -3.19 -22.33
C SER A 67 1.28 -2.63 -21.51
N ASN A 68 2.12 -3.53 -20.99
CA ASN A 68 3.36 -3.17 -20.28
C ASN A 68 4.52 -2.89 -21.26
N GLU A 69 4.42 -3.33 -22.51
CA GLU A 69 5.41 -3.06 -23.55
C GLU A 69 5.18 -1.67 -24.16
N GLY A 70 6.20 -0.80 -24.13
CA GLY A 70 6.08 0.61 -24.53
C GLY A 70 5.61 0.83 -25.96
N GLN A 71 6.17 0.09 -26.94
CA GLN A 71 5.76 0.21 -28.35
C GLN A 71 4.31 -0.25 -28.55
N ARG A 72 3.95 -1.39 -27.96
CA ARG A 72 2.59 -1.95 -28.04
C ARG A 72 1.56 -1.06 -27.34
N LYS A 73 1.92 -0.38 -26.26
CA LYS A 73 1.06 0.62 -25.59
C LYS A 73 0.69 1.78 -26.54
N LEU A 74 1.64 2.27 -27.33
CA LEU A 74 1.39 3.31 -28.33
C LEU A 74 0.47 2.81 -29.45
N GLU A 75 0.72 1.60 -29.97
CA GLU A 75 -0.12 0.98 -31.01
C GLU A 75 -1.56 0.78 -30.53
N ILE A 76 -1.76 0.29 -29.31
CA ILE A 76 -3.08 0.11 -28.70
C ILE A 76 -3.78 1.46 -28.51
N SER A 77 -3.06 2.47 -28.00
CA SER A 77 -3.60 3.81 -27.81
C SER A 77 -4.06 4.42 -29.13
N GLN A 78 -3.25 4.31 -30.19
CA GLN A 78 -3.61 4.78 -31.53
C GLN A 78 -4.80 4.01 -32.11
N ARG A 79 -4.87 2.69 -31.90
CA ARG A 79 -6.01 1.86 -32.34
C ARG A 79 -7.32 2.27 -31.65
N TRP A 80 -7.27 2.63 -30.37
CA TRP A 80 -8.44 3.15 -29.66
C TRP A 80 -8.85 4.54 -30.18
N LEU A 81 -7.89 5.44 -30.32
CA LEU A 81 -8.12 6.82 -30.78
C LEU A 81 -8.54 6.90 -32.26
N SER A 82 -8.27 5.88 -33.07
CA SER A 82 -8.72 5.81 -34.46
C SER A 82 -10.16 5.29 -34.62
N LEU A 83 -10.79 4.78 -33.55
CA LEU A 83 -12.20 4.38 -33.58
C LEU A 83 -13.12 5.59 -33.87
N GLU A 84 -14.31 5.31 -34.38
CA GLU A 84 -15.34 6.34 -34.50
C GLU A 84 -15.76 6.86 -33.12
N GLU A 85 -15.94 8.17 -33.02
CA GLU A 85 -16.30 8.84 -31.76
C GLU A 85 -17.63 8.31 -31.18
N THR A 86 -18.58 7.97 -32.04
CA THR A 86 -19.86 7.34 -31.65
C THR A 86 -19.63 6.01 -30.93
N ASN A 87 -18.72 5.17 -31.45
CA ASN A 87 -18.42 3.87 -30.85
C ASN A 87 -17.68 4.04 -29.52
N ARG A 88 -16.69 4.94 -29.46
CA ARG A 88 -16.01 5.25 -28.19
C ARG A 88 -17.00 5.77 -27.14
N THR A 89 -17.88 6.69 -27.50
CA THR A 89 -18.87 7.27 -26.58
C THR A 89 -19.84 6.21 -26.08
N ASN A 90 -20.33 5.34 -26.95
CA ASN A 90 -21.20 4.23 -26.58
C ASN A 90 -20.51 3.25 -25.60
N ILE A 91 -19.26 2.86 -25.89
CA ILE A 91 -18.48 2.00 -25.00
C ILE A 91 -18.31 2.66 -23.63
N LYS A 92 -17.89 3.94 -23.61
CA LYS A 92 -17.69 4.71 -22.38
C LYS A 92 -18.97 4.79 -21.54
N GLN A 93 -20.10 5.13 -22.16
CA GLN A 93 -21.40 5.19 -21.47
C GLN A 93 -21.81 3.81 -20.93
N THR A 94 -21.66 2.76 -21.73
CA THR A 94 -22.04 1.39 -21.35
C THR A 94 -21.23 0.88 -20.16
N VAL A 95 -19.91 1.06 -20.20
CA VAL A 95 -19.02 0.67 -19.09
C VAL A 95 -19.31 1.52 -17.86
N PHE A 96 -19.52 2.83 -18.01
CA PHE A 96 -19.83 3.72 -16.89
C PHE A 96 -21.15 3.36 -16.20
N MET A 97 -22.20 3.03 -16.96
CA MET A 97 -23.47 2.55 -16.40
C MET A 97 -23.28 1.24 -15.60
N THR A 98 -22.34 0.38 -16.02
CA THR A 98 -22.05 -0.90 -15.35
C THR A 98 -21.42 -0.72 -13.97
N LEU A 99 -20.86 0.46 -13.64
CA LEU A 99 -20.39 0.76 -12.28
C LEU A 99 -21.53 0.68 -11.24
N SER A 100 -22.78 0.90 -11.67
CA SER A 100 -23.97 0.80 -10.81
C SER A 100 -24.56 -0.60 -10.70
N SER A 101 -23.94 -1.60 -11.35
CA SER A 101 -24.43 -2.98 -11.39
C SER A 101 -24.53 -3.60 -10.00
N ALA A 102 -25.53 -4.45 -9.80
CA ALA A 102 -25.69 -5.23 -8.57
C ALA A 102 -24.61 -6.32 -8.41
N ASP A 103 -23.96 -6.73 -9.50
CA ASP A 103 -22.85 -7.69 -9.48
C ASP A 103 -21.53 -6.97 -9.16
N SER A 104 -21.01 -7.19 -7.95
CA SER A 104 -19.78 -6.57 -7.48
C SER A 104 -18.57 -6.89 -8.37
N ARG A 105 -18.49 -8.11 -8.93
CA ARG A 105 -17.39 -8.50 -9.83
C ARG A 105 -17.47 -7.78 -11.17
N ALA A 106 -18.67 -7.63 -11.71
CA ALA A 106 -18.87 -6.88 -12.96
C ALA A 106 -18.57 -5.39 -12.75
N SER A 107 -19.03 -4.80 -11.64
CA SER A 107 -18.76 -3.39 -11.31
C SER A 107 -17.27 -3.10 -11.11
N SER A 108 -16.53 -3.98 -10.42
CA SER A 108 -15.08 -3.88 -10.26
C SER A 108 -14.34 -4.02 -11.59
N THR A 109 -14.79 -4.94 -12.45
CA THR A 109 -14.21 -5.09 -13.79
C THR A 109 -14.48 -3.87 -14.66
N ALA A 110 -15.69 -3.29 -14.57
CA ALA A 110 -16.02 -2.05 -15.24
C ALA A 110 -15.11 -0.90 -14.77
N ALA A 111 -14.82 -0.80 -13.48
CA ALA A 111 -13.87 0.19 -12.93
C ALA A 111 -12.47 0.07 -13.56
N GLN A 112 -11.97 -1.16 -13.76
CA GLN A 112 -10.68 -1.39 -14.45
C GLN A 112 -10.72 -0.98 -15.93
N VAL A 113 -11.84 -1.22 -16.62
CA VAL A 113 -12.02 -0.79 -18.02
C VAL A 113 -12.09 0.74 -18.12
N VAL A 114 -12.83 1.40 -17.22
CA VAL A 114 -12.85 2.88 -17.15
C VAL A 114 -11.44 3.42 -16.98
N ALA A 115 -10.66 2.85 -16.07
CA ALA A 115 -9.27 3.26 -15.85
C ALA A 115 -8.39 3.05 -17.10
N ALA A 116 -8.52 1.91 -17.77
CA ALA A 116 -7.78 1.63 -19.00
C ALA A 116 -8.09 2.63 -20.13
N ILE A 117 -9.37 2.99 -20.31
CA ILE A 117 -9.78 4.00 -21.30
C ILE A 117 -9.28 5.39 -20.89
N ALA A 118 -9.41 5.74 -19.60
CA ALA A 118 -8.97 7.03 -19.07
C ALA A 118 -7.46 7.23 -19.23
N ALA A 119 -6.65 6.18 -19.04
CA ALA A 119 -5.21 6.21 -19.26
C ALA A 119 -4.81 6.54 -20.71
N ILE A 120 -5.68 6.27 -21.68
CA ILE A 120 -5.47 6.60 -23.10
C ILE A 120 -6.01 7.99 -23.42
N GLU A 121 -7.24 8.30 -22.98
CA GLU A 121 -7.96 9.51 -23.40
C GLU A 121 -7.58 10.76 -22.61
N LEU A 122 -7.38 10.68 -21.29
CA LEU A 122 -7.11 11.86 -20.46
C LEU A 122 -5.81 12.58 -20.84
N PRO A 123 -4.66 11.90 -21.09
CA PRO A 123 -3.44 12.58 -21.53
C PRO A 123 -3.59 13.31 -22.88
N GLN A 124 -4.57 12.91 -23.69
CA GLN A 124 -4.87 13.54 -24.98
C GLN A 124 -5.94 14.65 -24.85
N GLY A 125 -6.37 14.97 -23.63
CA GLY A 125 -7.46 15.93 -23.38
C GLY A 125 -8.84 15.43 -23.83
N GLN A 126 -8.99 14.11 -24.05
CA GLN A 126 -10.27 13.47 -24.37
C GLN A 126 -10.96 12.98 -23.10
N TRP A 127 -12.28 12.82 -23.14
CA TRP A 127 -13.13 12.48 -21.99
C TRP A 127 -13.13 13.48 -20.81
N PRO A 128 -13.31 14.79 -21.06
CA PRO A 128 -13.28 15.81 -19.99
C PRO A 128 -14.37 15.60 -18.92
N ASP A 129 -15.49 14.97 -19.28
CA ASP A 129 -16.63 14.76 -18.37
C ASP A 129 -16.41 13.63 -17.36
N LEU A 130 -15.34 12.82 -17.49
CA LEU A 130 -15.14 11.64 -16.65
C LEU A 130 -15.10 11.99 -15.15
N ILE A 131 -14.23 12.92 -14.77
CA ILE A 131 -14.03 13.30 -13.37
C ILE A 131 -15.30 13.94 -12.79
N LYS A 132 -16.00 14.75 -13.59
CA LYS A 132 -17.28 15.35 -13.20
C LYS A 132 -18.34 14.28 -12.94
N ASN A 133 -18.47 13.30 -13.83
CA ASN A 133 -19.45 12.22 -13.68
C ASN A 133 -19.10 11.31 -12.48
N MET A 134 -17.82 11.07 -12.22
CA MET A 134 -17.36 10.35 -11.03
C MET A 134 -17.71 11.11 -9.73
N LEU A 135 -17.47 12.43 -9.70
CA LEU A 135 -17.87 13.30 -8.58
C LEU A 135 -19.38 13.22 -8.31
N GLU A 136 -20.19 13.38 -9.34
CA GLU A 136 -21.65 13.31 -9.24
C GLU A 136 -22.12 11.94 -8.74
N SER A 137 -21.45 10.85 -9.16
CA SER A 137 -21.77 9.48 -8.75
C SER A 137 -21.48 9.23 -7.28
N ILE A 138 -20.48 9.90 -6.70
CA ILE A 138 -20.13 9.78 -5.28
C ILE A 138 -21.01 10.68 -4.41
N GLN A 139 -21.31 11.90 -4.86
CA GLN A 139 -22.01 12.92 -4.06
C GLN A 139 -23.53 12.78 -4.10
N ASN A 140 -24.11 12.42 -5.25
CA ASN A 140 -25.57 12.53 -5.48
C ASN A 140 -26.31 11.19 -5.41
N THR A 141 -25.66 10.12 -4.93
CA THR A 141 -26.24 8.78 -4.94
C THR A 141 -26.05 8.07 -3.61
N ASP A 142 -27.09 7.40 -3.10
CA ASP A 142 -27.04 6.56 -1.90
C ASP A 142 -26.58 5.12 -2.17
N ASN A 143 -26.43 4.74 -3.45
CA ASN A 143 -25.96 3.42 -3.85
C ASN A 143 -24.47 3.25 -3.50
N SER A 144 -24.19 2.54 -2.41
CA SER A 144 -22.83 2.25 -1.96
C SER A 144 -22.00 1.47 -2.97
N GLN A 145 -22.61 0.59 -3.77
CA GLN A 145 -21.91 -0.18 -4.80
C GLN A 145 -21.36 0.74 -5.88
N LEU A 146 -22.16 1.72 -6.33
CA LEU A 146 -21.72 2.73 -7.29
C LEU A 146 -20.57 3.56 -6.71
N LYS A 147 -20.69 4.02 -5.45
CA LYS A 147 -19.61 4.77 -4.78
C LYS A 147 -18.32 3.96 -4.74
N GLN A 148 -18.39 2.70 -4.30
CA GLN A 148 -17.24 1.81 -4.19
C GLN A 148 -16.58 1.53 -5.55
N ALA A 149 -17.37 1.21 -6.58
CA ALA A 149 -16.87 0.96 -7.93
C ALA A 149 -16.24 2.23 -8.54
N THR A 150 -16.86 3.39 -8.31
CA THR A 150 -16.33 4.69 -8.76
C THR A 150 -15.01 5.03 -8.07
N LEU A 151 -14.90 4.85 -6.75
CA LEU A 151 -13.65 5.09 -6.01
C LEU A 151 -12.55 4.11 -6.41
N THR A 152 -12.89 2.84 -6.64
CA THR A 152 -11.96 1.86 -7.21
C THR A 152 -11.47 2.29 -8.59
N ALA A 153 -12.36 2.79 -9.46
CA ALA A 153 -12.00 3.31 -10.77
C ALA A 153 -11.05 4.51 -10.64
N ILE A 154 -11.36 5.44 -9.72
CA ILE A 154 -10.49 6.57 -9.40
C ILE A 154 -9.10 6.07 -8.98
N GLY A 155 -9.02 5.11 -8.06
CA GLY A 155 -7.74 4.57 -7.58
C GLY A 155 -6.85 3.99 -8.69
N PHE A 156 -7.42 3.37 -9.72
CA PHE A 156 -6.68 2.91 -10.90
C PHE A 156 -6.37 4.04 -11.89
N VAL A 157 -7.29 4.98 -12.06
CA VAL A 157 -7.10 6.16 -12.92
C VAL A 157 -5.94 7.03 -12.40
N CYS A 158 -5.81 7.12 -11.07
CA CYS A 158 -4.74 7.83 -10.37
C CYS A 158 -3.34 7.41 -10.85
N GLU A 159 -3.10 6.12 -11.10
CA GLU A 159 -1.81 5.63 -11.62
C GLU A 159 -1.44 6.19 -13.00
N SER A 160 -2.41 6.72 -13.76
CA SER A 160 -2.26 7.09 -15.18
C SER A 160 -2.44 8.58 -15.49
N ILE A 161 -2.76 9.43 -14.50
CA ILE A 161 -3.11 10.83 -14.72
C ILE A 161 -1.91 11.78 -14.63
N VAL A 162 -1.95 12.82 -15.48
CA VAL A 162 -1.09 14.01 -15.42
C VAL A 162 -1.72 15.06 -14.49
N THR A 163 -0.89 15.65 -13.63
CA THR A 163 -1.15 16.57 -12.50
C THR A 163 -2.30 17.60 -12.60
N ALA A 164 -2.78 17.97 -13.80
CA ALA A 164 -3.73 19.07 -14.00
C ALA A 164 -5.15 18.86 -13.40
N GLN A 165 -5.54 17.65 -12.99
CA GLN A 165 -6.87 17.35 -12.43
C GLN A 165 -6.86 16.82 -10.98
N SER A 166 -5.71 16.85 -10.31
CA SER A 166 -5.50 16.25 -8.98
C SER A 166 -6.48 16.74 -7.90
N GLY A 167 -6.80 18.03 -7.87
CA GLY A 167 -7.69 18.61 -6.84
C GLY A 167 -9.13 18.10 -6.89
N SER A 168 -9.69 17.85 -8.09
CA SER A 168 -11.05 17.31 -8.22
C SER A 168 -11.12 15.84 -7.82
N ILE A 169 -10.06 15.08 -8.15
CA ILE A 169 -9.92 13.67 -7.77
C ILE A 169 -9.79 13.53 -6.27
N LEU A 170 -8.92 14.33 -5.64
CA LEU A 170 -8.80 14.35 -4.18
C LEU A 170 -10.12 14.68 -3.50
N THR A 171 -10.90 15.62 -4.05
CA THR A 171 -12.22 15.95 -3.52
C THR A 171 -13.16 14.74 -3.55
N CYS A 172 -13.12 13.91 -4.62
CA CYS A 172 -13.87 12.65 -4.69
C CYS A 172 -13.47 11.70 -3.57
N ILE A 173 -12.16 11.44 -3.49
CA ILE A 173 -11.54 10.47 -2.59
C ILE A 173 -11.84 10.85 -1.14
N VAL A 174 -11.55 12.09 -0.78
CA VAL A 174 -11.79 12.65 0.55
C VAL A 174 -13.28 12.60 0.90
N SER A 175 -14.19 12.88 -0.04
CA SER A 175 -15.64 12.76 0.23
C SER A 175 -16.07 11.34 0.58
N GLY A 176 -15.44 10.31 -0.02
CA GLY A 176 -15.73 8.91 0.28
C GLY A 176 -15.06 8.39 1.56
N ALA A 177 -13.92 8.99 1.97
CA ALA A 177 -13.15 8.55 3.14
C ALA A 177 -13.66 9.13 4.48
N ARG A 178 -14.50 10.17 4.41
CA ARG A 178 -15.08 10.88 5.57
C ARG A 178 -15.73 9.94 6.60
N LYS A 179 -15.72 10.37 7.86
CA LYS A 179 -16.35 9.66 8.97
C LYS A 179 -17.88 9.57 8.83
N GLU A 180 -18.50 10.52 8.14
CA GLU A 180 -19.95 10.52 7.91
C GLU A 180 -20.42 9.46 6.91
N GLU A 181 -19.53 8.88 6.10
CA GLU A 181 -19.88 7.79 5.18
C GLU A 181 -20.19 6.51 5.99
N GLN A 182 -21.42 6.01 5.83
CA GLN A 182 -21.91 4.90 6.64
C GLN A 182 -21.33 3.56 6.17
N ASN A 183 -21.04 3.44 4.88
CA ASN A 183 -20.55 2.20 4.31
C ASN A 183 -19.02 2.08 4.44
N GLN A 184 -18.55 1.10 5.21
CA GLN A 184 -17.12 0.90 5.48
C GLN A 184 -16.35 0.43 4.24
N GLU A 185 -16.97 -0.32 3.32
CA GLU A 185 -16.33 -0.71 2.06
C GLU A 185 -16.10 0.49 1.14
N VAL A 186 -17.00 1.48 1.16
CA VAL A 186 -16.82 2.75 0.43
C VAL A 186 -15.65 3.54 1.04
N ARG A 187 -15.59 3.64 2.38
CA ARG A 187 -14.48 4.31 3.07
C ARG A 187 -13.14 3.65 2.80
N ARG A 188 -13.09 2.31 2.83
CA ARG A 188 -11.90 1.53 2.49
C ARG A 188 -11.46 1.74 1.05
N ALA A 189 -12.39 1.69 0.10
CA ALA A 189 -12.09 1.97 -1.32
C ALA A 189 -11.58 3.40 -1.52
N ALA A 190 -12.11 4.37 -0.78
CA ALA A 190 -11.61 5.74 -0.80
C ALA A 190 -10.19 5.84 -0.24
N LEU A 191 -9.87 5.20 0.88
CA LEU A 191 -8.50 5.21 1.43
C LEU A 191 -7.50 4.54 0.48
N ASN A 192 -7.87 3.42 -0.15
CA ASN A 192 -7.02 2.78 -1.15
C ASN A 192 -6.82 3.69 -2.38
N ALA A 193 -7.86 4.40 -2.81
CA ALA A 193 -7.73 5.39 -3.87
C ALA A 193 -6.85 6.58 -3.43
N LEU A 194 -6.91 6.98 -2.15
CA LEU A 194 -6.04 8.00 -1.58
C LEU A 194 -4.59 7.54 -1.63
N TYR A 195 -4.28 6.34 -1.15
CA TYR A 195 -2.95 5.74 -1.17
C TYR A 195 -2.32 5.80 -2.57
N ASN A 196 -3.03 5.31 -3.59
CA ASN A 196 -2.59 5.35 -4.99
C ASN A 196 -2.45 6.78 -5.52
N SER A 197 -3.11 7.76 -4.89
CA SER A 197 -3.08 9.15 -5.32
C SER A 197 -1.94 10.00 -4.74
N LEU A 198 -1.22 9.48 -3.75
CA LEU A 198 -0.25 10.27 -2.99
C LEU A 198 0.94 10.74 -3.83
N GLU A 199 1.33 10.02 -4.89
CA GLU A 199 2.49 10.39 -5.70
C GLU A 199 2.31 11.66 -6.55
N PHE A 200 1.08 11.95 -6.99
CA PHE A 200 0.79 13.08 -7.88
C PHE A 200 -0.05 14.18 -7.21
N THR A 201 -0.23 14.11 -5.89
CA THR A 201 -0.96 15.09 -5.10
C THR A 201 -0.04 16.07 -4.35
N ARG A 202 1.23 16.18 -4.80
CA ARG A 202 2.24 17.06 -4.21
C ARG A 202 1.77 18.51 -4.07
N ASP A 203 1.18 19.07 -5.13
CA ASP A 203 0.66 20.45 -5.12
C ASP A 203 -0.44 20.65 -4.06
N ASN A 204 -1.23 19.62 -3.78
CA ASN A 204 -2.27 19.66 -2.76
C ASN A 204 -1.67 19.57 -1.35
N PHE A 205 -0.66 18.72 -1.16
CA PHE A 205 0.10 18.65 0.09
C PHE A 205 0.93 19.90 0.36
N GLU A 206 1.32 20.69 -0.65
CA GLU A 206 1.93 22.01 -0.45
C GLU A 206 0.94 23.04 0.13
N ARG A 207 -0.35 22.94 -0.22
CA ARG A 207 -1.40 23.82 0.31
C ARG A 207 -1.81 23.37 1.70
N GLU A 208 -1.44 24.14 2.71
CA GLU A 208 -1.69 23.82 4.13
C GLU A 208 -3.15 23.47 4.45
N GLY A 209 -4.13 24.22 3.93
CA GLY A 209 -5.54 23.92 4.17
C GLY A 209 -5.99 22.56 3.62
N GLU A 210 -5.54 22.20 2.41
CA GLU A 210 -5.85 20.91 1.79
C GLU A 210 -5.13 19.76 2.51
N ARG A 211 -3.85 19.96 2.83
CA ARG A 211 -3.04 19.01 3.61
C ARG A 211 -3.67 18.73 4.97
N ASN A 212 -4.04 19.77 5.73
CA ASN A 212 -4.67 19.64 7.04
C ASN A 212 -5.96 18.80 6.95
N PHE A 213 -6.75 19.02 5.91
CA PHE A 213 -8.01 18.31 5.71
C PHE A 213 -7.79 16.83 5.36
N ILE A 214 -6.83 16.52 4.48
CA ILE A 214 -6.45 15.13 4.16
C ILE A 214 -5.97 14.42 5.42
N MET A 215 -5.05 15.04 6.17
CA MET A 215 -4.50 14.45 7.40
C MET A 215 -5.55 14.21 8.46
N GLN A 216 -6.50 15.15 8.63
CA GLN A 216 -7.62 14.96 9.55
C GLN A 216 -8.43 13.70 9.20
N ILE A 217 -8.78 13.52 7.92
CA ILE A 217 -9.59 12.38 7.47
C ILE A 217 -8.85 11.06 7.66
N VAL A 218 -7.57 11.00 7.30
CA VAL A 218 -6.76 9.79 7.47
C VAL A 218 -6.62 9.46 8.96
N CYS A 219 -6.34 10.45 9.81
CA CYS A 219 -6.26 10.25 11.27
C CYS A 219 -7.59 9.75 11.85
N GLU A 220 -8.72 10.35 11.46
CA GLU A 220 -10.05 9.89 11.88
C GLU A 220 -10.37 8.47 11.40
N ALA A 221 -9.88 8.08 10.22
CA ALA A 221 -10.05 6.73 9.69
C ALA A 221 -9.26 5.67 10.46
N THR A 222 -8.08 6.00 11.02
CA THR A 222 -7.36 5.08 11.94
C THR A 222 -8.14 4.76 13.21
N GLN A 223 -9.12 5.59 13.56
CA GLN A 223 -10.00 5.43 14.72
C GLN A 223 -11.36 4.84 14.34
N SER A 224 -11.49 4.28 13.13
CA SER A 224 -12.70 3.58 12.69
C SER A 224 -12.96 2.33 13.53
N THR A 225 -14.23 1.93 13.64
CA THR A 225 -14.59 0.63 14.25
C THR A 225 -14.33 -0.55 13.33
N ASP A 226 -14.11 -0.29 12.04
CA ASP A 226 -13.81 -1.30 11.03
C ASP A 226 -12.29 -1.43 10.83
N VAL A 227 -11.77 -2.62 11.08
CA VAL A 227 -10.34 -2.91 11.04
C VAL A 227 -9.76 -2.78 9.63
N ASN A 228 -10.53 -3.06 8.57
CA ASN A 228 -10.03 -2.92 7.21
C ASN A 228 -9.89 -1.44 6.82
N VAL A 229 -10.76 -0.57 7.35
CA VAL A 229 -10.62 0.88 7.23
C VAL A 229 -9.40 1.39 8.03
N GLN A 230 -9.17 0.85 9.23
CA GLN A 230 -7.99 1.21 10.03
C GLN A 230 -6.69 0.83 9.31
N GLY A 231 -6.59 -0.41 8.79
CA GLY A 231 -5.42 -0.87 8.04
C GLY A 231 -5.11 0.01 6.83
N ALA A 232 -6.11 0.29 6.00
CA ALA A 232 -5.97 1.17 4.84
C ALA A 232 -5.59 2.61 5.23
N ALA A 233 -6.05 3.10 6.39
CA ALA A 233 -5.66 4.40 6.89
C ALA A 233 -4.20 4.43 7.37
N PHE A 234 -3.73 3.39 8.04
CA PHE A 234 -2.32 3.28 8.42
C PHE A 234 -1.41 3.12 7.20
N GLU A 235 -1.81 2.35 6.18
CA GLU A 235 -1.12 2.32 4.88
C GLU A 235 -0.97 3.72 4.27
N CYS A 236 -2.03 4.53 4.30
CA CYS A 236 -1.96 5.92 3.88
C CYS A 236 -0.97 6.73 4.72
N LEU A 237 -0.95 6.56 6.05
CA LEU A 237 0.00 7.28 6.93
C LEU A 237 1.45 6.91 6.64
N VAL A 238 1.75 5.64 6.44
CA VAL A 238 3.09 5.16 6.04
C VAL A 238 3.52 5.84 4.74
N ARG A 239 2.68 5.78 3.70
CA ARG A 239 3.00 6.37 2.40
C ARG A 239 3.10 7.89 2.45
N ILE A 240 2.28 8.56 3.25
CA ILE A 240 2.36 10.01 3.48
C ILE A 240 3.68 10.37 4.16
N MET A 241 4.11 9.61 5.17
CA MET A 241 5.38 9.84 5.85
C MET A 241 6.56 9.75 4.86
N GLN A 242 6.58 8.70 4.05
CA GLN A 242 7.61 8.47 3.03
C GLN A 242 7.70 9.61 2.00
N ILE A 243 6.57 10.13 1.52
CA ILE A 243 6.58 11.14 0.44
C ILE A 243 6.68 12.57 0.98
N TYR A 244 6.14 12.83 2.17
CA TYR A 244 5.88 14.18 2.67
C TYR A 244 6.47 14.46 4.06
N TYR A 245 7.53 13.74 4.46
CA TYR A 245 8.22 13.85 5.75
C TYR A 245 8.38 15.31 6.26
N ASP A 246 8.88 16.21 5.41
CA ASP A 246 9.17 17.62 5.75
C ASP A 246 7.93 18.41 6.21
N LYS A 247 6.73 17.93 5.88
CA LYS A 247 5.44 18.55 6.25
C LYS A 247 4.82 17.90 7.49
N MET A 248 5.40 16.84 8.02
CA MET A 248 4.75 15.99 9.03
C MET A 248 4.88 16.48 10.46
N ARG A 249 5.83 17.38 10.75
CA ARG A 249 6.13 17.86 12.12
C ARG A 249 4.89 18.26 12.92
N PHE A 250 4.02 19.09 12.35
CA PHE A 250 2.82 19.54 13.04
C PHE A 250 1.88 18.38 13.42
N TYR A 251 1.67 17.43 12.50
CA TYR A 251 0.77 16.29 12.74
C TYR A 251 1.40 15.27 13.70
N MET A 252 2.73 15.17 13.71
CA MET A 252 3.48 14.29 14.60
C MET A 252 3.28 14.67 16.05
N GLU A 253 3.43 15.97 16.36
CA GLU A 253 3.21 16.50 17.71
C GLU A 253 1.73 16.45 18.15
N LYS A 254 0.80 16.50 17.20
CA LYS A 254 -0.65 16.63 17.50
C LYS A 254 -1.40 15.32 17.60
N ALA A 255 -1.09 14.33 16.76
CA ALA A 255 -1.91 13.14 16.63
C ALA A 255 -1.12 11.89 16.27
N LEU A 256 -0.26 11.95 15.25
CA LEU A 256 0.32 10.75 14.64
C LEU A 256 1.14 9.93 15.63
N PHE A 257 1.92 10.58 16.50
CA PHE A 257 2.67 9.89 17.56
C PHE A 257 1.76 9.02 18.46
N GLY A 258 0.68 9.59 18.99
CA GLY A 258 -0.23 8.86 19.86
C GLY A 258 -0.98 7.75 19.13
N LEU A 259 -1.41 8.02 17.89
CA LEU A 259 -2.15 7.06 17.08
C LEU A 259 -1.30 5.84 16.70
N THR A 260 -0.04 6.05 16.30
CA THR A 260 0.83 4.95 15.86
C THR A 260 1.33 4.11 17.04
N VAL A 261 1.65 4.72 18.19
CA VAL A 261 2.00 3.96 19.40
C VAL A 261 0.84 3.08 19.89
N VAL A 262 -0.40 3.58 19.79
CA VAL A 262 -1.60 2.76 20.08
C VAL A 262 -1.79 1.70 19.01
N GLY A 263 -1.59 2.03 17.73
CA GLY A 263 -1.68 1.10 16.61
C GLY A 263 -0.71 -0.08 16.73
N MET A 264 0.52 0.13 17.21
CA MET A 264 1.50 -0.93 17.43
C MET A 264 1.05 -1.98 18.47
N LYS A 265 0.11 -1.62 19.35
CA LYS A 265 -0.47 -2.51 20.37
C LYS A 265 -1.84 -3.05 19.98
N HIS A 266 -2.25 -2.87 18.73
CA HIS A 266 -3.56 -3.28 18.27
C HIS A 266 -3.69 -4.80 18.24
N ASP A 267 -4.88 -5.31 18.55
CA ASP A 267 -5.14 -6.76 18.61
C ASP A 267 -5.13 -7.41 17.21
N ASP A 268 -5.53 -6.68 16.18
CA ASP A 268 -5.40 -7.12 14.78
C ASP A 268 -3.98 -6.85 14.27
N GLU A 269 -3.29 -7.94 13.92
CA GLU A 269 -1.91 -7.93 13.45
C GLU A 269 -1.69 -7.04 12.22
N ARG A 270 -2.65 -6.95 11.29
CA ARG A 270 -2.48 -6.14 10.07
C ARG A 270 -2.35 -4.66 10.41
N VAL A 271 -3.07 -4.20 11.44
CA VAL A 271 -2.98 -2.81 11.92
C VAL A 271 -1.66 -2.59 12.68
N ALA A 272 -1.26 -3.55 13.52
CA ALA A 272 -0.02 -3.48 14.26
C ALA A 272 1.20 -3.44 13.32
N LEU A 273 1.22 -4.28 12.28
CA LEU A 273 2.24 -4.29 11.24
C LEU A 273 2.38 -2.92 10.58
N GLN A 274 1.28 -2.30 10.14
CA GLN A 274 1.37 -0.98 9.50
C GLN A 274 1.76 0.15 10.46
N ALA A 275 1.43 0.02 11.74
CA ALA A 275 1.89 0.99 12.75
C ALA A 275 3.38 0.82 13.08
N VAL A 276 3.92 -0.39 13.06
CA VAL A 276 5.36 -0.65 13.16
C VAL A 276 6.08 -0.15 11.91
N GLU A 277 5.52 -0.45 10.73
CA GLU A 277 6.04 0.00 9.43
C GLU A 277 6.16 1.52 9.36
N PHE A 278 5.19 2.25 9.92
CA PHE A 278 5.27 3.71 10.01
C PHE A 278 6.56 4.18 10.70
N TRP A 279 6.97 3.53 11.80
CA TRP A 279 8.20 3.88 12.50
C TRP A 279 9.45 3.39 11.77
N SER A 280 9.39 2.24 11.09
CA SER A 280 10.45 1.82 10.16
C SER A 280 10.69 2.89 9.09
N THR A 281 9.63 3.38 8.44
CA THR A 281 9.70 4.46 7.44
C THR A 281 10.26 5.76 8.02
N VAL A 282 9.87 6.14 9.25
CA VAL A 282 10.45 7.32 9.91
C VAL A 282 11.96 7.15 10.10
N CYS A 283 12.42 5.97 10.52
CA CYS A 283 13.84 5.69 10.70
C CYS A 283 14.59 5.70 9.37
N GLU A 284 14.06 5.07 8.32
CA GLU A 284 14.65 5.07 6.98
C GLU A 284 14.83 6.49 6.44
N GLU A 285 13.78 7.32 6.47
CA GLU A 285 13.86 8.72 6.03
C GLU A 285 14.87 9.53 6.86
N GLU A 286 14.94 9.31 8.18
CA GLU A 286 15.89 10.02 9.03
C GLU A 286 17.34 9.55 8.86
N ILE A 287 17.56 8.29 8.50
CA ILE A 287 18.88 7.75 8.13
C ILE A 287 19.34 8.35 6.81
N ASP A 288 18.48 8.36 5.79
CA ASP A 288 18.78 8.95 4.49
C ASP A 288 19.12 10.45 4.64
N LEU A 289 18.33 11.20 5.42
CA LEU A 289 18.59 12.61 5.72
C LEU A 289 19.91 12.82 6.49
N ALA A 290 20.29 11.89 7.37
CA ALA A 290 21.57 11.96 8.08
C ALA A 290 22.74 11.73 7.12
N GLN A 291 22.60 10.81 6.15
CA GLN A 291 23.59 10.57 5.11
C GLN A 291 23.73 11.78 4.18
N GLU A 292 22.61 12.34 3.69
CA GLU A 292 22.61 13.58 2.88
C GLU A 292 23.31 14.74 3.61
N ALA A 293 23.07 14.87 4.92
CA ALA A 293 23.72 15.89 5.74
C ALA A 293 25.23 15.68 5.88
N LEU A 294 25.69 14.43 5.95
CA LEU A 294 27.11 14.08 6.00
C LEU A 294 27.80 14.38 4.66
N GLU A 295 27.19 13.99 3.54
CA GLU A 295 27.69 14.27 2.19
C GLU A 295 27.79 15.78 1.92
N ALA A 296 26.78 16.56 2.30
CA ALA A 296 26.81 18.03 2.20
C ALA A 296 27.91 18.65 3.07
N ALA A 297 28.13 18.11 4.27
CA ALA A 297 29.19 18.59 5.16
C ALA A 297 30.60 18.34 4.58
N GLU A 298 30.80 17.23 3.87
CA GLU A 298 32.07 16.90 3.20
C GLU A 298 32.38 17.84 2.03
N THR A 299 31.35 18.29 1.30
CA THR A 299 31.50 19.26 0.19
C THR A 299 31.48 20.72 0.67
N GLY A 300 31.16 20.97 1.94
CA GLY A 300 31.04 22.31 2.52
C GLY A 300 29.73 23.02 2.17
N GLU A 301 28.72 22.28 1.70
CA GLU A 301 27.38 22.76 1.40
C GLU A 301 26.43 22.57 2.59
N GLN A 302 25.26 23.18 2.55
CA GLN A 302 24.19 22.92 3.53
C GLN A 302 23.24 21.86 2.97
N PRO A 303 22.74 20.93 3.79
CA PRO A 303 21.77 19.96 3.32
C PRO A 303 20.46 20.64 2.92
N ASP A 304 19.86 20.18 1.84
CA ASP A 304 18.60 20.70 1.31
C ASP A 304 17.41 20.41 2.24
N ARG A 305 17.48 19.29 2.96
CA ARG A 305 16.45 18.81 3.90
C ARG A 305 17.07 18.55 5.27
N LEU A 306 16.27 18.71 6.33
CA LEU A 306 16.71 18.52 7.71
C LEU A 306 15.82 17.52 8.42
N SER A 307 16.45 16.53 9.06
CA SER A 307 15.76 15.60 9.96
C SER A 307 15.12 16.34 11.13
N HIS A 308 13.88 15.96 11.45
CA HIS A 308 13.15 16.42 12.62
C HIS A 308 13.44 15.58 13.88
N ASN A 309 14.17 14.47 13.73
CA ASN A 309 14.54 13.54 14.81
C ASN A 309 13.33 12.99 15.58
N PHE A 310 12.26 12.64 14.86
CA PHE A 310 11.07 12.00 15.42
C PHE A 310 11.42 10.67 16.07
N ALA A 311 12.27 9.84 15.46
CA ALA A 311 12.63 8.53 16.01
C ALA A 311 13.31 8.69 17.38
N LYS A 312 14.25 9.63 17.49
CA LYS A 312 14.95 9.94 18.74
C LYS A 312 14.02 10.48 19.83
N ALA A 313 13.07 11.35 19.47
CA ALA A 313 12.09 11.88 20.41
C ALA A 313 11.10 10.81 20.89
N ALA A 314 10.74 9.87 20.01
CA ALA A 314 9.79 8.80 20.25
C ALA A 314 10.37 7.60 20.99
N LEU A 315 11.70 7.45 20.99
CA LEU A 315 12.43 6.31 21.53
C LEU A 315 11.90 5.79 22.88
N PRO A 316 11.63 6.61 23.92
CA PRO A 316 11.18 6.12 25.22
C PRO A 316 9.81 5.42 25.19
N GLU A 317 8.95 5.75 24.23
CA GLU A 317 7.60 5.21 24.13
C GLU A 317 7.52 4.07 23.11
N ILE A 318 8.24 4.14 21.99
CA ILE A 318 8.20 3.11 20.93
C ILE A 318 9.04 1.89 21.30
N LEU A 319 10.20 2.09 21.93
CA LEU A 319 11.14 0.99 22.20
C LEU A 319 10.55 -0.08 23.12
N PRO A 320 9.88 0.25 24.26
CA PRO A 320 9.23 -0.77 25.08
C PRO A 320 8.18 -1.58 24.31
N VAL A 321 7.52 -0.98 23.31
CA VAL A 321 6.53 -1.66 22.49
C VAL A 321 7.20 -2.62 21.52
N LEU A 322 8.27 -2.19 20.83
CA LEU A 322 9.06 -3.06 19.96
C LEU A 322 9.62 -4.27 20.73
N LEU A 323 10.22 -4.03 21.90
CA LEU A 323 10.74 -5.11 22.75
C LEU A 323 9.65 -6.08 23.23
N TRP A 324 8.43 -5.58 23.49
CA TRP A 324 7.28 -6.42 23.80
C TRP A 324 6.80 -7.21 22.58
N LEU A 325 6.73 -6.59 21.39
CA LEU A 325 6.35 -7.26 20.14
C LEU A 325 7.34 -8.36 19.75
N LEU A 326 8.63 -8.17 20.03
CA LEU A 326 9.62 -9.23 19.87
C LEU A 326 9.24 -10.50 20.62
N THR A 327 8.50 -10.43 21.74
CA THR A 327 8.07 -11.61 22.51
C THR A 327 6.81 -12.31 21.95
N LYS A 328 6.32 -11.88 20.78
CA LYS A 328 5.10 -12.39 20.13
C LYS A 328 5.41 -13.38 19.00
N GLN A 329 6.51 -14.11 19.10
CA GLN A 329 6.87 -15.12 18.11
C GLN A 329 5.88 -16.29 18.11
N GLU A 330 5.53 -16.73 16.90
CA GLU A 330 4.70 -17.91 16.66
C GLU A 330 5.57 -19.18 16.61
N GLU A 331 5.09 -20.28 17.21
CA GLU A 331 5.87 -21.54 17.28
C GLU A 331 5.87 -22.33 15.98
N GLU A 332 4.82 -22.15 15.16
CA GLU A 332 4.57 -22.89 13.92
C GLU A 332 4.46 -21.96 12.70
N ALA A 333 5.00 -20.74 12.76
CA ALA A 333 5.05 -19.87 11.59
C ALA A 333 5.92 -20.53 10.51
N ASP A 334 5.42 -20.55 9.27
CA ASP A 334 6.26 -20.92 8.13
C ASP A 334 7.38 -19.87 8.01
N GLU A 335 8.58 -20.29 7.57
CA GLU A 335 9.74 -19.38 7.44
C GLU A 335 9.47 -18.18 6.48
N GLU A 336 8.43 -18.29 5.65
CA GLU A 336 8.00 -17.25 4.69
C GLU A 336 6.95 -16.28 5.27
N ASP A 337 6.40 -16.54 6.46
CA ASP A 337 5.34 -15.72 7.06
C ASP A 337 5.88 -14.48 7.78
N TRP A 338 5.60 -13.30 7.23
CA TRP A 338 5.93 -12.02 7.85
C TRP A 338 4.94 -11.65 8.95
N ASN A 339 5.44 -11.55 10.19
CA ASN A 339 4.63 -11.28 11.39
C ASN A 339 5.17 -10.09 12.22
N VAL A 340 4.42 -9.70 13.25
CA VAL A 340 4.76 -8.54 14.11
C VAL A 340 6.10 -8.64 14.82
N SER A 341 6.56 -9.85 15.16
CA SER A 341 7.86 -10.03 15.84
C SER A 341 9.01 -9.75 14.88
N MET A 342 8.90 -10.21 13.61
CA MET A 342 9.87 -9.93 12.57
C MET A 342 9.89 -8.43 12.21
N ALA A 343 8.71 -7.84 12.03
CA ALA A 343 8.58 -6.40 11.79
C ALA A 343 9.18 -5.56 12.93
N ALA A 344 8.96 -5.96 14.19
CA ALA A 344 9.54 -5.28 15.34
C ALA A 344 11.08 -5.40 15.40
N GLY A 345 11.64 -6.55 15.01
CA GLY A 345 13.09 -6.74 14.90
C GLY A 345 13.73 -5.85 13.85
N THR A 346 13.14 -5.79 12.65
CA THR A 346 13.59 -4.88 11.58
C THR A 346 13.46 -3.43 12.01
N CYS A 347 12.33 -3.04 12.58
CA CYS A 347 12.11 -1.68 13.08
C CYS A 347 13.12 -1.32 14.19
N LEU A 348 13.44 -2.25 15.11
CA LEU A 348 14.45 -2.03 16.14
C LEU A 348 15.86 -1.84 15.55
N ALA A 349 16.22 -2.60 14.51
CA ALA A 349 17.50 -2.45 13.84
C ALA A 349 17.61 -1.09 13.12
N LEU A 350 16.56 -0.67 12.41
CA LEU A 350 16.47 0.66 11.81
C LEU A 350 16.53 1.76 12.87
N LEU A 351 15.83 1.56 14.00
CA LEU A 351 15.87 2.50 15.11
C LEU A 351 17.27 2.64 15.69
N ALA A 352 18.02 1.54 15.84
CA ALA A 352 19.39 1.54 16.31
C ALA A 352 20.35 2.30 15.37
N GLN A 353 20.20 2.12 14.06
CA GLN A 353 20.95 2.88 13.06
C GLN A 353 20.60 4.37 13.08
N CYS A 354 19.33 4.69 13.29
CA CYS A 354 18.83 6.07 13.27
C CYS A 354 19.21 6.88 14.53
N VAL A 355 19.14 6.27 15.72
CA VAL A 355 19.37 6.99 17.01
C VAL A 355 20.72 6.68 17.66
N GLU A 356 21.49 5.77 17.06
CA GLU A 356 22.85 5.39 17.47
C GLU A 356 22.91 5.02 18.97
N ASP A 357 23.87 5.56 19.72
CA ASP A 357 24.13 5.29 21.13
C ASP A 357 22.89 5.43 22.04
N ALA A 358 21.90 6.24 21.66
CA ALA A 358 20.73 6.47 22.48
C ALA A 358 19.88 5.20 22.71
N VAL A 359 19.92 4.23 21.80
CA VAL A 359 19.16 2.97 21.90
C VAL A 359 19.75 2.01 22.94
N VAL A 360 21.07 2.07 23.15
CA VAL A 360 21.82 1.03 23.86
C VAL A 360 21.41 0.98 25.33
N GLY A 361 21.47 2.10 26.03
CA GLY A 361 21.16 2.18 27.47
C GLY A 361 19.77 1.62 27.82
N PRO A 362 18.71 1.96 27.06
CA PRO A 362 17.37 1.39 27.24
C PRO A 362 17.21 -0.09 26.86
N VAL A 363 17.95 -0.62 25.87
CA VAL A 363 17.81 -2.03 25.43
C VAL A 363 18.53 -3.00 26.36
N ILE A 364 19.71 -2.64 26.89
CA ILE A 364 20.51 -3.56 27.72
C ILE A 364 19.75 -4.14 28.92
N PRO A 365 18.96 -3.37 29.70
CA PRO A 365 18.16 -3.92 30.79
C PRO A 365 17.18 -5.01 30.35
N PHE A 366 16.59 -4.88 29.15
CA PHE A 366 15.70 -5.92 28.62
C PHE A 366 16.48 -7.20 28.33
N VAL A 367 17.65 -7.09 27.69
CA VAL A 367 18.52 -8.24 27.40
C VAL A 367 18.92 -8.94 28.70
N GLU A 368 19.47 -8.22 29.68
CA GLU A 368 19.94 -8.79 30.94
C GLU A 368 18.82 -9.51 31.73
N ASN A 369 17.60 -8.96 31.71
CA ASN A 369 16.47 -9.52 32.43
C ASN A 369 15.90 -10.79 31.76
N HIS A 370 16.04 -10.94 30.44
CA HIS A 370 15.33 -11.98 29.68
C HIS A 370 16.23 -13.06 29.06
N ILE A 371 17.53 -12.82 28.93
CA ILE A 371 18.48 -13.76 28.30
C ILE A 371 18.57 -15.13 29.00
N ARG A 372 18.19 -15.20 30.29
CA ARG A 372 18.13 -16.45 31.09
C ARG A 372 16.71 -16.83 31.51
N SER A 373 15.69 -16.30 30.83
CA SER A 373 14.29 -16.62 31.13
C SER A 373 13.99 -18.11 30.96
N SER A 374 13.06 -18.65 31.75
CA SER A 374 12.54 -20.01 31.54
C SER A 374 11.78 -20.13 30.22
N GLU A 375 11.14 -19.04 29.79
CA GLU A 375 10.36 -18.97 28.55
C GLU A 375 11.25 -18.70 27.34
N TRP A 376 11.15 -19.55 26.32
CA TRP A 376 12.01 -19.46 25.13
C TRP A 376 11.78 -18.17 24.34
N ARG A 377 10.53 -17.70 24.25
CA ARG A 377 10.16 -16.43 23.57
C ARG A 377 10.91 -15.22 24.13
N PHE A 378 11.10 -15.17 25.45
CA PHE A 378 11.85 -14.09 26.08
C PHE A 378 13.36 -14.21 25.86
N ARG A 379 13.89 -15.44 25.84
CA ARG A 379 15.31 -15.67 25.53
C ARG A 379 15.63 -15.28 24.09
N GLU A 380 14.81 -15.73 23.15
CA GLU A 380 14.93 -15.39 21.73
C GLU A 380 14.84 -13.87 21.54
N ALA A 381 13.80 -13.23 22.09
CA ALA A 381 13.61 -11.79 21.99
C ALA A 381 14.80 -10.98 22.56
N ALA A 382 15.41 -11.46 23.65
CA ALA A 382 16.60 -10.83 24.22
C ALA A 382 17.82 -10.92 23.28
N VAL A 383 18.01 -12.07 22.63
CA VAL A 383 19.08 -12.26 21.64
C VAL A 383 18.81 -11.41 20.40
N MET A 384 17.57 -11.42 19.89
CA MET A 384 17.15 -10.60 18.75
C MET A 384 17.37 -9.11 19.02
N ALA A 385 16.94 -8.63 20.20
CA ALA A 385 17.12 -7.24 20.59
C ALA A 385 18.61 -6.85 20.69
N PHE A 386 19.44 -7.72 21.25
CA PHE A 386 20.89 -7.51 21.31
C PHE A 386 21.51 -7.45 19.90
N GLY A 387 21.19 -8.42 19.03
CA GLY A 387 21.70 -8.46 17.67
C GLY A 387 21.23 -7.29 16.81
N SER A 388 20.03 -6.76 17.07
CA SER A 388 19.45 -5.62 16.34
C SER A 388 20.18 -4.31 16.62
N ILE A 389 20.78 -4.13 17.81
CA ILE A 389 21.51 -2.91 18.20
C ILE A 389 23.01 -2.96 17.89
N LEU A 390 23.51 -4.01 17.22
CA LEU A 390 24.93 -4.14 16.87
C LEU A 390 25.37 -3.26 15.69
N GLU A 391 24.46 -2.53 15.08
CA GLU A 391 24.71 -1.60 13.98
C GLU A 391 24.07 -0.25 14.30
N GLY A 392 24.81 0.84 14.08
CA GLY A 392 24.42 2.21 14.47
C GLY A 392 25.29 2.78 15.59
N PRO A 393 25.27 2.25 16.82
CA PRO A 393 26.05 2.80 17.95
C PRO A 393 27.57 2.78 17.75
N ASP A 394 28.29 3.56 18.56
CA ASP A 394 29.74 3.67 18.50
C ASP A 394 30.44 2.31 18.71
N HIS A 395 31.42 2.03 17.84
CA HIS A 395 32.13 0.76 17.81
C HIS A 395 32.80 0.41 19.15
N LYS A 396 33.28 1.40 19.92
CA LYS A 396 33.93 1.12 21.22
C LYS A 396 32.90 0.72 22.27
N MET A 397 31.72 1.33 22.23
CA MET A 397 30.60 0.96 23.11
C MET A 397 30.18 -0.48 22.83
N LEU A 398 29.96 -0.81 21.56
CA LEU A 398 29.58 -2.15 21.12
C LEU A 398 30.65 -3.20 21.45
N ALA A 399 31.93 -2.90 21.23
CA ALA A 399 33.01 -3.84 21.53
C ALA A 399 33.02 -4.29 23.01
N ASN A 400 32.75 -3.37 23.95
CA ASN A 400 32.69 -3.72 25.37
C ASN A 400 31.48 -4.59 25.71
N LEU A 401 30.33 -4.34 25.06
CA LEU A 401 29.11 -5.13 25.24
C LEU A 401 29.25 -6.53 24.65
N VAL A 402 29.77 -6.62 23.42
CA VAL A 402 30.04 -7.88 22.73
C VAL A 402 30.98 -8.76 23.56
N ASN A 403 32.07 -8.21 24.09
CA ASN A 403 33.00 -8.99 24.93
C ASN A 403 32.35 -9.57 26.18
N GLN A 404 31.34 -8.89 26.74
CA GLN A 404 30.59 -9.38 27.91
C GLN A 404 29.52 -10.40 27.52
N ALA A 405 28.85 -10.20 26.38
CA ALA A 405 27.76 -11.06 25.91
C ALA A 405 28.25 -12.34 25.21
N LEU A 406 29.44 -12.34 24.60
CA LEU A 406 29.94 -13.44 23.77
C LEU A 406 29.95 -14.81 24.48
N PRO A 407 30.41 -14.95 25.74
CA PRO A 407 30.36 -16.23 26.45
C PRO A 407 28.93 -16.76 26.60
N VAL A 408 27.96 -15.85 26.83
CA VAL A 408 26.55 -16.19 26.98
C VAL A 408 25.97 -16.62 25.63
N LEU A 409 26.24 -15.88 24.55
CA LEU A 409 25.79 -16.24 23.20
C LEU A 409 26.33 -17.60 22.75
N ILE A 410 27.59 -17.92 23.05
CA ILE A 410 28.16 -19.24 22.77
C ILE A 410 27.45 -20.35 23.56
N GLU A 411 27.00 -20.07 24.79
CA GLU A 411 26.18 -21.01 25.57
C GLU A 411 24.78 -21.19 24.96
N MET A 412 24.17 -20.10 24.48
CA MET A 412 22.84 -20.10 23.85
C MET A 412 22.77 -20.83 22.51
N MET A 413 23.90 -21.04 21.82
CA MET A 413 23.97 -21.96 20.68
C MET A 413 23.60 -23.41 21.04
N LYS A 414 23.54 -23.74 22.34
CA LYS A 414 23.11 -25.05 22.86
C LYS A 414 21.70 -25.01 23.48
N ASP A 415 20.94 -23.93 23.27
CA ASP A 415 19.58 -23.80 23.82
C ASP A 415 18.66 -24.94 23.30
N PRO A 416 17.75 -25.46 24.15
CA PRO A 416 16.79 -26.48 23.71
C PRO A 416 15.86 -26.00 22.58
N SER A 417 15.55 -24.69 22.50
CA SER A 417 14.70 -24.14 21.44
C SER A 417 15.48 -23.96 20.13
N PRO A 418 14.97 -24.48 18.99
CA PRO A 418 15.51 -24.18 17.66
C PRO A 418 15.58 -22.67 17.37
N GLN A 419 14.49 -21.95 17.62
CA GLN A 419 14.37 -20.52 17.36
C GLN A 419 15.45 -19.71 18.09
N VAL A 420 15.70 -20.02 19.37
CA VAL A 420 16.76 -19.35 20.15
C VAL A 420 18.14 -19.60 19.52
N LYS A 421 18.42 -20.82 19.05
CA LYS A 421 19.71 -21.14 18.43
C LYS A 421 19.89 -20.42 17.10
N ASP A 422 18.85 -20.37 16.26
CA ASP A 422 18.91 -19.73 14.95
C ASP A 422 19.14 -18.23 15.08
N THR A 423 18.40 -17.56 15.98
CA THR A 423 18.62 -16.13 16.28
C THR A 423 19.96 -15.86 16.96
N THR A 424 20.47 -16.79 17.77
CA THR A 424 21.83 -16.71 18.33
C THR A 424 22.89 -16.82 17.24
N ALA A 425 22.72 -17.72 16.26
CA ALA A 425 23.62 -17.86 15.14
C ALA A 425 23.63 -16.59 14.26
N TRP A 426 22.45 -16.04 13.97
CA TRP A 426 22.32 -14.75 13.27
C TRP A 426 23.02 -13.62 14.03
N THR A 427 22.80 -13.52 15.35
CA THR A 427 23.42 -12.49 16.20
C THR A 427 24.94 -12.60 16.22
N LEU A 428 25.48 -13.82 16.34
CA LEU A 428 26.92 -14.07 16.24
C LEU A 428 27.48 -13.70 14.86
N GLY A 429 26.71 -13.91 13.79
CA GLY A 429 27.07 -13.48 12.44
C GLY A 429 27.12 -11.95 12.27
N ARG A 430 26.34 -11.19 13.05
CA ARG A 430 26.45 -9.72 13.09
C ARG A 430 27.61 -9.22 13.95
N VAL A 431 28.10 -10.03 14.87
CA VAL A 431 29.29 -9.73 15.69
C VAL A 431 30.60 -9.93 14.92
N SER A 432 30.63 -10.92 14.02
CA SER A 432 31.81 -11.28 13.22
C SER A 432 32.10 -10.25 12.12
#